data_AF-A0A7Y5WFU8-F1
#
_entry.id   AF-A0A7Y5WFU8-F1
#
_cell.length_a   1.000
_cell.length_b   1.000
_cell.length_c   1.000
_cell.angle_alpha   90.00
_cell.angle_beta   90.00
_cell.angle_gamma   90.00
#
_symmetry.space_group_name_H-M   'P 1'
#
loop_
_entity.id
_entity.type
_entity.pdbx_description
1 polymer ?
#
loop_
_entity_poly.entity_id
_entity_poly.type
_entity_poly.pdbx_seq_one_letter_code
_entity_poly.pdbx_strand_id
1 'polypeptide(L)'
;MRTRTIALLVTLACTVAGLAVTPTADAATRRYAVITFHKNYANTFRSTLTWKVFRVRDGQRTTLVSRSWRAGSGYFRDSTNACKRNRGWLPDGRYRPTLFRDYHGSIIKGRAIYLGAKRCANGTMRTDLFLHTEQGAGSRQCPNRRGDQACRWEYPRINDYRSFGCVKLSPGDLKELYDAWRRSFPLGSPANVSVRVR
;
A
#
# COMPACT_ATOMS: atom_id res chain seq x y z
N MET A 1 -93.74 -27.39 -1.18
CA MET A 1 -93.10 -26.43 -2.09
C MET A 1 -92.05 -25.64 -1.30
N ARG A 2 -90.76 -25.83 -1.59
CA ARG A 2 -89.64 -25.18 -0.87
C ARG A 2 -89.04 -24.07 -1.74
N THR A 3 -89.14 -22.84 -1.26
CA THR A 3 -88.52 -21.63 -1.79
C THR A 3 -87.00 -21.69 -1.63
N ARG A 4 -86.25 -21.34 -2.69
CA ARG A 4 -84.79 -21.17 -2.66
C ARG A 4 -84.46 -19.69 -2.87
N THR A 5 -83.85 -19.06 -1.88
CA THR A 5 -83.23 -17.74 -1.96
C THR A 5 -81.75 -17.91 -2.32
N ILE A 6 -81.30 -17.17 -3.33
CA ILE A 6 -79.89 -17.09 -3.75
C ILE A 6 -79.33 -15.79 -3.17
N ALA A 7 -78.27 -15.88 -2.37
CA ALA A 7 -77.55 -14.73 -1.85
C ALA A 7 -76.41 -14.37 -2.81
N LEU A 8 -76.39 -13.11 -3.25
CA LEU A 8 -75.37 -12.54 -4.13
C LEU A 8 -74.26 -11.92 -3.25
N LEU A 9 -73.03 -12.43 -3.36
CA LEU A 9 -71.84 -11.84 -2.72
C LEU A 9 -71.21 -10.82 -3.67
N VAL A 10 -71.16 -9.56 -3.24
CA VAL A 10 -70.43 -8.48 -3.91
C VAL A 10 -69.06 -8.35 -3.24
N THR A 11 -67.99 -8.60 -3.99
CA THR A 11 -66.60 -8.43 -3.54
C THR A 11 -66.11 -7.02 -3.87
N LEU A 12 -65.72 -6.28 -2.82
CA LEU A 12 -65.14 -4.94 -2.91
C LEU A 12 -63.61 -5.05 -3.11
N ALA A 13 -63.10 -4.56 -4.24
CA ALA A 13 -61.66 -4.52 -4.52
C ALA A 13 -61.05 -3.20 -4.02
N CYS A 14 -60.24 -3.25 -2.95
CA CYS A 14 -59.42 -2.12 -2.50
C CYS A 14 -58.14 -2.01 -3.34
N THR A 15 -58.04 -0.97 -4.17
CA THR A 15 -56.80 -0.61 -4.87
C THR A 15 -55.88 0.18 -3.92
N VAL A 16 -54.81 -0.44 -3.45
CA VAL A 16 -53.76 0.23 -2.66
C VAL A 16 -52.77 0.90 -3.62
N ALA A 17 -52.78 2.23 -3.69
CA ALA A 17 -51.76 3.00 -4.41
C ALA A 17 -50.45 2.97 -3.63
N GLY A 18 -49.52 2.09 -4.03
CA GLY A 18 -48.18 2.03 -3.47
C GLY A 18 -47.33 3.21 -3.91
N LEU A 19 -46.99 4.11 -2.98
CA LEU A 19 -45.92 5.09 -3.14
C LEU A 19 -44.59 4.34 -3.32
N ALA A 20 -44.06 4.34 -4.55
CA ALA A 20 -42.73 3.84 -4.84
C ALA A 20 -41.70 4.78 -4.22
N VAL A 21 -41.21 4.44 -3.03
CA VAL A 21 -40.01 5.06 -2.45
C VAL A 21 -38.83 4.60 -3.31
N THR A 22 -38.33 5.46 -4.20
CA THR A 22 -37.05 5.22 -4.88
C THR A 22 -35.95 5.19 -3.82
N PRO A 23 -35.23 4.06 -3.65
CA PRO A 23 -34.10 4.05 -2.74
C PRO A 23 -33.07 5.07 -3.26
N THR A 24 -32.73 6.05 -2.43
CA THR A 24 -31.55 6.88 -2.67
C THR A 24 -30.36 5.94 -2.73
N ALA A 25 -29.72 5.84 -3.90
CA ALA A 25 -28.49 5.09 -4.06
C ALA A 25 -27.46 5.66 -3.08
N ASP A 26 -27.21 4.92 -2.01
CA ASP A 26 -26.25 5.30 -0.98
C ASP A 26 -24.90 5.47 -1.67
N ALA A 27 -24.37 6.69 -1.69
CA ALA A 27 -23.17 6.99 -2.47
C ALA A 27 -22.03 6.09 -1.98
N ALA A 28 -21.53 5.24 -2.87
CA ALA A 28 -20.57 4.20 -2.53
C ALA A 28 -19.34 4.80 -1.82
N THR A 29 -19.23 4.56 -0.51
CA THR A 29 -18.09 5.04 0.27
C THR A 29 -16.87 4.19 -0.07
N ARG A 30 -15.89 4.81 -0.74
CA ARG A 30 -14.64 4.14 -1.12
C ARG A 30 -13.50 4.55 -0.20
N ARG A 31 -12.71 3.58 0.27
CA ARG A 31 -11.43 3.82 0.97
C ARG A 31 -10.27 3.36 0.13
N TYR A 32 -9.19 4.14 0.10
CA TYR A 32 -7.93 3.77 -0.54
C TYR A 32 -6.74 4.39 0.18
N ALA A 33 -5.55 3.83 -0.05
CA ALA A 33 -4.32 4.37 0.49
C ALA A 33 -3.24 4.53 -0.57
N VAL A 34 -2.35 5.48 -0.28
CA VAL A 34 -1.19 5.79 -1.11
C VAL A 34 0.04 5.83 -0.22
N ILE A 35 0.99 4.95 -0.52
CA ILE A 35 2.37 5.12 -0.10
C ILE A 35 3.02 6.07 -1.09
N THR A 36 3.65 7.15 -0.64
CA THR A 36 4.44 8.01 -1.53
C THR A 36 5.88 8.03 -1.06
N PHE A 37 6.80 7.60 -1.93
CA PHE A 37 8.22 7.82 -1.75
C PHE A 37 8.58 9.15 -2.40
N HIS A 38 9.03 10.11 -1.58
CA HIS A 38 9.47 11.43 -1.99
C HIS A 38 10.99 11.43 -2.02
N LYS A 39 11.53 11.53 -3.22
CA LYS A 39 12.95 11.56 -3.50
C LYS A 39 13.59 12.83 -2.96
N ASN A 40 14.68 12.66 -2.22
CA ASN A 40 15.56 13.75 -1.88
C ASN A 40 16.75 13.77 -2.84
N TYR A 41 16.69 14.65 -3.85
CA TYR A 41 17.72 14.79 -4.87
C TYR A 41 19.07 15.24 -4.29
N ALA A 42 19.08 15.95 -3.16
CA ALA A 42 20.31 16.38 -2.51
C ALA A 42 20.99 15.24 -1.73
N ASN A 43 20.23 14.26 -1.26
CA ASN A 43 20.77 13.11 -0.55
C ASN A 43 19.78 11.92 -0.62
N THR A 44 20.12 10.94 -1.44
CA THR A 44 19.32 9.72 -1.66
C THR A 44 19.01 8.94 -0.38
N PHE A 45 19.81 9.08 0.68
CA PHE A 45 19.65 8.41 1.98
C PHE A 45 18.75 9.17 2.97
N ARG A 46 18.27 10.35 2.58
CA ARG A 46 17.39 11.23 3.38
C ARG A 46 16.10 11.55 2.63
N SER A 47 15.61 10.57 1.88
CA SER A 47 14.27 10.62 1.27
C SER A 47 13.20 10.42 2.34
N THR A 48 11.95 10.64 1.98
CA THR A 48 10.81 10.50 2.90
C THR A 48 9.79 9.54 2.31
N LEU A 49 9.19 8.70 3.13
CA LEU A 49 8.07 7.86 2.73
C LEU A 49 6.83 8.25 3.54
N THR A 50 5.72 8.51 2.87
CA THR A 50 4.45 8.85 3.53
C THR A 50 3.38 7.81 3.27
N TRP A 51 2.57 7.50 4.27
CA TRP A 51 1.35 6.71 4.15
C TRP A 51 0.15 7.63 4.34
N LYS A 52 -0.77 7.63 3.37
CA LYS A 52 -2.04 8.35 3.49
C LYS A 52 -3.22 7.45 3.18
N VAL A 53 -4.24 7.47 4.03
CA VAL A 53 -5.52 6.80 3.81
C VAL A 53 -6.57 7.86 3.52
N PHE A 54 -7.34 7.62 2.47
CA PHE A 54 -8.40 8.50 2.02
C PHE A 54 -9.74 7.78 2.07
N ARG A 55 -10.79 8.55 2.37
CA ARG A 55 -12.19 8.17 2.15
C ARG A 55 -12.75 9.08 1.07
N VAL A 56 -13.48 8.50 0.13
CA VAL A 56 -14.30 9.22 -0.85
C VAL A 56 -15.76 8.91 -0.54
N ARG A 57 -16.55 9.96 -0.32
CA ARG A 57 -18.00 9.90 -0.12
C ARG A 57 -18.59 11.10 -0.85
N ASP A 58 -19.64 10.90 -1.64
CA ASP A 58 -20.29 11.98 -2.40
C ASP A 58 -19.31 12.79 -3.28
N GLY A 59 -18.33 12.11 -3.89
CA GLY A 59 -17.26 12.74 -4.67
C GLY A 59 -16.20 13.50 -3.85
N GLN A 60 -16.43 13.72 -2.55
CA GLN A 60 -15.50 14.43 -1.67
C GLN A 60 -14.46 13.49 -1.07
N ARG A 61 -13.19 13.90 -1.14
CA ARG A 61 -12.06 13.15 -0.58
C ARG A 61 -11.61 13.72 0.76
N THR A 62 -11.70 12.92 1.82
CA THR A 62 -11.15 13.23 3.16
C THR A 62 -9.90 12.39 3.45
N THR A 63 -8.87 13.00 4.05
CA THR A 63 -7.72 12.26 4.58
C THR A 63 -8.05 11.74 5.97
N LEU A 64 -7.97 10.42 6.17
CA LEU A 64 -8.24 9.77 7.46
C LEU A 64 -6.97 9.53 8.27
N VAL A 65 -5.88 9.20 7.59
CA VAL A 65 -4.59 8.87 8.20
C VAL A 65 -3.49 9.54 7.38
N SER A 66 -2.51 10.10 8.07
CA SER A 66 -1.25 10.56 7.48
C SER A 66 -0.10 10.19 8.41
N ARG A 67 0.93 9.54 7.85
CA ARG A 67 2.17 9.17 8.54
C ARG A 67 3.35 9.42 7.59
N SER A 68 4.53 9.63 8.18
CA SER A 68 5.75 9.96 7.45
C SER A 68 6.94 9.35 8.16
N TRP A 69 7.86 8.75 7.41
CA TRP A 69 9.08 8.14 7.90
C TRP A 69 10.27 8.52 7.03
N ARG A 70 11.47 8.45 7.61
CA ARG A 70 12.68 8.54 6.81
C ARG A 70 12.83 7.30 5.94
N ALA A 71 13.36 7.50 4.74
CA ALA A 71 13.65 6.43 3.81
C ALA A 71 14.91 6.74 2.99
N GLY A 72 15.42 5.73 2.29
CA GLY A 72 16.51 5.88 1.35
C GLY A 72 16.39 4.97 0.15
N SER A 73 16.99 5.37 -0.97
CA SER A 73 17.03 4.56 -2.19
C SER A 73 18.21 4.94 -3.05
N GLY A 74 18.99 3.96 -3.50
CA GLY A 74 20.21 4.19 -4.28
C GLY A 74 21.46 3.92 -3.47
N TYR A 75 22.55 3.65 -4.17
CA TYR A 75 23.75 3.08 -3.56
C TYR A 75 24.74 4.15 -3.06
N PHE A 76 24.78 5.30 -3.72
CA PHE A 76 25.53 6.49 -3.30
C PHE A 76 24.58 7.67 -3.04
N ARG A 77 25.07 8.68 -2.31
CA ARG A 77 24.33 9.89 -1.91
C ARG A 77 23.70 10.63 -3.10
N ASP A 78 24.32 10.51 -4.26
CA ASP A 78 24.01 11.17 -5.53
C ASP A 78 23.49 10.20 -6.61
N SER A 79 23.11 8.96 -6.25
CA SER A 79 22.61 7.95 -7.19
C SER A 79 21.17 8.20 -7.67
N THR A 80 20.94 9.36 -8.28
CA THR A 80 19.63 9.89 -8.71
C THR A 80 19.19 9.38 -10.09
N ASN A 81 20.02 8.65 -10.82
CA ASN A 81 19.60 8.07 -12.10
C ASN A 81 18.80 6.79 -11.86
N ALA A 82 17.47 6.87 -11.95
CA ALA A 82 16.57 5.76 -11.68
C ALA A 82 16.63 4.59 -12.67
N CYS A 83 17.38 4.74 -13.76
CA CYS A 83 17.53 3.71 -14.77
C CYS A 83 18.88 3.00 -14.72
N LYS A 84 19.76 3.39 -13.78
CA LYS A 84 20.99 2.66 -13.49
C LYS A 84 20.69 1.46 -12.60
N ARG A 85 20.81 0.26 -13.16
CA ARG A 85 20.73 -1.00 -12.43
C ARG A 85 21.76 -1.03 -11.30
N ASN A 86 21.40 -1.68 -10.19
CA ASN A 86 22.28 -1.91 -9.04
C ASN A 86 22.99 -0.67 -8.51
N ARG A 87 22.40 0.52 -8.67
CA ARG A 87 23.02 1.77 -8.20
C ARG A 87 22.01 2.87 -8.03
N GLY A 88 21.21 3.11 -9.07
CA GLY A 88 20.21 4.16 -9.10
C GLY A 88 19.06 3.90 -8.15
N TRP A 89 18.45 4.97 -7.64
CA TRP A 89 17.24 4.90 -6.82
C TRP A 89 16.04 4.29 -7.56
N LEU A 90 14.93 4.12 -6.83
CA LEU A 90 13.68 3.57 -7.33
C LEU A 90 13.12 4.41 -8.50
N PRO A 91 12.72 3.79 -9.63
CA PRO A 91 12.11 4.51 -10.74
C PRO A 91 10.81 5.24 -10.38
N ASP A 92 10.52 6.32 -11.11
CA ASP A 92 9.29 7.07 -10.92
C ASP A 92 8.05 6.33 -11.44
N GLY A 93 6.91 6.69 -10.86
CA GLY A 93 5.60 6.27 -11.32
C GLY A 93 4.78 5.57 -10.25
N ARG A 94 3.75 4.85 -10.72
CA ARG A 94 2.82 4.12 -9.87
C ARG A 94 3.11 2.64 -9.90
N TYR A 95 2.96 2.00 -8.74
CA TYR A 95 3.14 0.58 -8.52
C TYR A 95 1.92 0.00 -7.80
N ARG A 96 1.68 -1.29 -8.02
CA ARG A 96 0.70 -2.10 -7.30
C ARG A 96 1.46 -2.96 -6.29
N PRO A 97 1.46 -2.58 -5.00
CA PRO A 97 2.27 -3.26 -4.01
C PRO A 97 1.65 -4.58 -3.53
N THR A 98 2.51 -5.54 -3.22
CA THR A 98 2.15 -6.75 -2.47
C THR A 98 2.82 -6.73 -1.09
N LEU A 99 2.03 -6.80 -0.04
CA LEU A 99 2.50 -6.77 1.36
C LEU A 99 2.86 -8.19 1.83
N PHE A 100 4.08 -8.37 2.32
CA PHE A 100 4.53 -9.62 2.95
C PHE A 100 4.78 -9.39 4.44
N ARG A 101 4.26 -10.31 5.26
CA ARG A 101 4.60 -10.39 6.69
C ARG A 101 6.00 -10.96 6.88
N ASP A 102 6.33 -11.98 6.11
CA ASP A 102 7.62 -12.67 6.13
C ASP A 102 7.93 -13.14 4.70
N TYR A 103 8.73 -12.37 3.98
CA TYR A 103 9.20 -12.69 2.64
C TYR A 103 10.45 -13.57 2.76
N HIS A 104 10.51 -14.64 1.97
CA HIS A 104 11.58 -15.65 2.04
C HIS A 104 12.51 -15.56 0.82
N GLY A 105 12.99 -14.37 0.49
CA GLY A 105 13.97 -14.17 -0.57
C GLY A 105 15.39 -14.59 -0.15
N SER A 106 16.28 -14.68 -1.13
CA SER A 106 17.71 -14.97 -0.89
C SER A 106 18.42 -13.81 -0.19
N ILE A 107 18.15 -12.57 -0.64
CA ILE A 107 18.74 -11.32 -0.12
C ILE A 107 17.77 -10.59 0.81
N ILE A 108 16.56 -10.30 0.33
CA ILE A 108 15.53 -9.60 1.11
C ILE A 108 14.74 -10.65 1.89
N LYS A 109 14.62 -10.46 3.20
CA LYS A 109 13.88 -11.36 4.09
C LYS A 109 12.95 -10.59 5.04
N GLY A 110 11.97 -11.27 5.62
CA GLY A 110 11.05 -10.69 6.58
C GLY A 110 10.00 -9.80 5.93
N ARG A 111 9.38 -8.94 6.73
CA ARG A 111 8.46 -7.90 6.30
C ARG A 111 9.01 -7.11 5.10
N ALA A 112 8.24 -7.10 4.02
CA ALA A 112 8.60 -6.43 2.79
C ALA A 112 7.34 -6.00 2.02
N ILE A 113 7.48 -5.00 1.17
CA ILE A 113 6.45 -4.60 0.22
C ILE A 113 7.05 -4.74 -1.17
N TYR A 114 6.60 -5.74 -1.92
CA TYR A 114 7.05 -5.98 -3.29
C TYR A 114 6.36 -5.01 -4.25
N LEU A 115 7.13 -4.44 -5.17
CA LEU A 115 6.65 -3.49 -6.18
C LEU A 115 6.67 -4.07 -7.60
N GLY A 116 7.31 -5.22 -7.83
CA GLY A 116 7.46 -5.78 -9.16
C GLY A 116 8.61 -5.18 -9.96
N ALA A 117 8.49 -5.29 -11.28
CA ALA A 117 9.40 -4.69 -12.23
C ALA A 117 8.87 -3.35 -12.75
N LYS A 118 9.78 -2.47 -13.19
CA LYS A 118 9.47 -1.19 -13.83
C LYS A 118 10.38 -0.95 -15.00
N ARG A 119 9.78 -0.68 -16.16
CA ARG A 119 10.50 -0.22 -17.34
C ARG A 119 10.76 1.28 -17.25
N CYS A 120 12.01 1.66 -17.44
CA CYS A 120 12.43 3.05 -17.60
C CYS A 120 12.12 3.59 -19.00
N ALA A 121 12.10 4.92 -19.13
CA ALA A 121 11.94 5.59 -20.43
C ALA A 121 13.04 5.21 -21.43
N ASN A 122 14.27 4.98 -20.96
CA ASN A 122 15.40 4.53 -21.80
C ASN A 122 15.38 3.01 -22.11
N GLY A 123 14.26 2.33 -21.88
CA GLY A 123 14.10 0.89 -22.14
C GLY A 123 14.62 -0.04 -21.04
N THR A 124 15.49 0.43 -20.13
CA THR A 124 16.03 -0.41 -19.05
C THR A 124 14.92 -0.98 -18.17
N MET A 125 14.85 -2.30 -18.06
CA MET A 125 14.01 -2.96 -17.06
C MET A 125 14.74 -2.97 -15.70
N ARG A 126 14.06 -2.48 -14.66
CA ARG A 126 14.42 -2.63 -13.24
C ARG A 126 13.50 -3.70 -12.65
N THR A 127 14.05 -4.84 -12.23
CA THR A 127 13.30 -5.95 -11.65
C THR A 127 13.42 -5.93 -10.12
N ASP A 128 12.61 -6.75 -9.45
CA ASP A 128 12.77 -7.08 -8.03
C ASP A 128 12.83 -5.85 -7.11
N LEU A 129 11.92 -4.91 -7.32
CA LEU A 129 11.86 -3.67 -6.55
C LEU A 129 11.02 -3.86 -5.29
N PHE A 130 11.50 -3.34 -4.16
CA PHE A 130 10.83 -3.47 -2.86
C PHE A 130 10.88 -2.18 -2.04
N LEU A 131 9.96 -2.06 -1.07
CA LEU A 131 10.21 -1.34 0.18
C LEU A 131 10.56 -2.40 1.23
N HIS A 132 11.72 -2.30 1.85
CA HIS A 132 12.17 -3.28 2.82
C HIS A 132 13.09 -2.66 3.88
N THR A 133 13.60 -3.51 4.75
CA THR A 133 14.66 -3.19 5.71
C THR A 133 15.68 -4.32 5.67
N GLU A 134 16.77 -4.15 6.41
CA GLU A 134 17.73 -5.23 6.67
C GLU A 134 17.28 -6.01 7.90
N GLN A 135 16.87 -7.25 7.68
CA GLN A 135 16.37 -8.17 8.69
C GLN A 135 16.42 -9.60 8.15
N GLY A 136 16.46 -10.58 9.04
CA GLY A 136 16.37 -12.00 8.71
C GLY A 136 14.94 -12.52 8.57
N ALA A 137 14.84 -13.85 8.43
CA ALA A 137 13.57 -14.57 8.42
C ALA A 137 12.78 -14.34 9.73
N GLY A 138 11.45 -14.42 9.64
CA GLY A 138 10.56 -14.10 10.75
C GLY A 138 10.50 -12.61 11.08
N SER A 139 11.01 -11.73 10.19
CA SER A 139 11.14 -10.28 10.43
C SER A 139 11.96 -9.92 11.67
N ARG A 140 13.07 -10.62 11.91
CA ARG A 140 13.92 -10.45 13.09
C ARG A 140 15.30 -9.92 12.73
N GLN A 141 15.84 -9.08 13.60
CA GLN A 141 17.23 -8.66 13.51
C GLN A 141 18.15 -9.83 13.91
N CYS A 142 19.15 -10.13 13.09
CA CYS A 142 20.15 -11.14 13.45
C CYS A 142 21.14 -10.60 14.50
N PRO A 143 21.92 -11.47 15.17
CA PRO A 143 22.90 -11.05 16.17
C PRO A 143 23.87 -9.99 15.63
N ASN A 144 24.27 -9.05 16.49
CA ASN A 144 25.23 -8.02 16.13
C ASN A 144 26.62 -8.64 15.96
N ARG A 145 27.20 -8.52 14.77
CA ARG A 145 28.56 -8.97 14.44
C ARG A 145 29.34 -7.82 13.84
N ARG A 146 30.65 -8.00 13.71
CA ARG A 146 31.51 -7.00 13.06
C ARG A 146 31.14 -6.89 11.57
N GLY A 147 30.99 -5.65 11.09
CA GLY A 147 30.73 -5.35 9.68
C GLY A 147 29.30 -4.91 9.40
N ASP A 148 28.95 -5.00 8.11
CA ASP A 148 27.62 -4.80 7.52
C ASP A 148 26.93 -6.15 7.37
N GLN A 149 25.72 -6.31 7.88
CA GLN A 149 25.02 -7.58 7.92
C GLN A 149 23.66 -7.45 7.26
N ALA A 150 23.42 -8.12 6.12
CA ALA A 150 22.16 -8.05 5.37
C ALA A 150 20.86 -8.34 6.18
N CYS A 151 20.98 -8.93 7.36
CA CYS A 151 19.90 -9.29 8.27
C CYS A 151 19.80 -8.40 9.52
N ARG A 152 20.56 -7.31 9.58
CA ARG A 152 20.58 -6.38 10.71
C ARG A 152 20.59 -4.95 10.20
N TRP A 153 20.09 -4.05 11.01
CA TRP A 153 20.14 -2.62 10.80
C TRP A 153 21.12 -2.02 11.80
N GLU A 154 22.18 -1.40 11.31
CA GLU A 154 23.33 -0.86 12.00
C GLU A 154 23.51 0.65 11.81
N TYR A 155 22.58 1.34 11.16
CA TYR A 155 22.53 2.80 11.14
C TYR A 155 22.48 3.38 12.56
N PRO A 156 23.30 4.40 12.90
CA PRO A 156 24.10 5.25 11.98
C PRO A 156 25.52 4.77 11.67
N ARG A 157 26.02 3.69 12.30
CA ARG A 157 27.39 3.19 12.09
C ARG A 157 27.62 2.76 10.65
N ILE A 158 26.63 2.11 10.05
CA ILE A 158 26.59 1.77 8.63
C ILE A 158 25.34 2.38 8.04
N ASN A 159 25.45 2.92 6.83
CA ASN A 159 24.32 3.60 6.23
C ASN A 159 23.38 2.63 5.52
N ASP A 160 22.48 2.01 6.28
CA ASP A 160 21.56 1.00 5.74
C ASP A 160 20.39 1.61 4.96
N TYR A 161 20.34 2.92 4.81
CA TYR A 161 19.46 3.56 3.82
C TYR A 161 19.97 3.38 2.38
N ARG A 162 21.18 2.83 2.20
CA ARG A 162 21.76 2.48 0.89
C ARG A 162 21.09 1.26 0.29
N SER A 163 20.77 1.30 -1.00
CA SER A 163 20.17 0.16 -1.70
C SER A 163 20.58 0.10 -3.17
N PHE A 164 20.34 -1.04 -3.79
CA PHE A 164 20.53 -1.24 -5.23
C PHE A 164 19.33 -0.80 -6.09
N GLY A 165 18.45 0.04 -5.52
CA GLY A 165 17.26 0.59 -6.18
C GLY A 165 15.94 0.37 -5.43
N CYS A 166 15.94 -0.46 -4.39
CA CYS A 166 14.82 -0.57 -3.48
C CYS A 166 14.68 0.68 -2.62
N VAL A 167 13.58 0.80 -1.89
CA VAL A 167 13.44 1.75 -0.80
C VAL A 167 13.74 1.04 0.51
N LYS A 168 14.66 1.59 1.31
CA LYS A 168 14.95 1.10 2.65
C LYS A 168 14.39 2.03 3.71
N LEU A 169 13.83 1.43 4.76
CA LEU A 169 13.38 2.09 5.98
C LEU A 169 14.03 1.38 7.17
N SER A 170 14.07 2.05 8.32
CA SER A 170 14.44 1.35 9.56
C SER A 170 13.46 0.22 9.87
N PRO A 171 13.87 -0.82 10.64
CA PRO A 171 12.98 -1.93 10.98
C PRO A 171 11.71 -1.48 11.71
N GLY A 172 11.83 -0.48 12.60
CA GLY A 172 10.70 0.12 13.30
C GLY A 172 9.73 0.81 12.35
N ASP A 173 10.23 1.68 11.48
CA ASP A 173 9.40 2.42 10.52
C ASP A 173 8.67 1.49 9.54
N LEU A 174 9.35 0.45 9.04
CA LEU A 174 8.73 -0.54 8.16
C LEU A 174 7.64 -1.34 8.90
N LYS A 175 7.87 -1.68 10.18
CA LYS A 175 6.86 -2.33 11.02
C LYS A 175 5.65 -1.42 11.22
N GLU A 176 5.85 -0.15 11.53
CA GLU A 176 4.76 0.81 11.68
C GLU A 176 3.94 0.99 10.41
N LEU A 177 4.60 1.08 9.25
CA LEU A 177 3.94 1.13 7.94
C LEU A 177 3.09 -0.13 7.70
N TYR A 178 3.65 -1.32 7.98
CA TYR A 178 2.92 -2.57 7.85
C TYR A 178 1.71 -2.63 8.78
N ASP A 179 1.86 -2.22 10.03
CA ASP A 179 0.77 -2.22 11.00
C ASP A 179 -0.30 -1.18 10.60
N ALA A 180 0.10 -0.01 10.09
CA ALA A 180 -0.81 1.01 9.59
C ALA A 180 -1.61 0.53 8.37
N TRP A 181 -0.98 -0.19 7.45
CA TRP A 181 -1.66 -0.84 6.34
C TRP A 181 -2.69 -1.85 6.89
N ARG A 182 -2.26 -2.77 7.75
CA ARG A 182 -3.10 -3.84 8.31
C ARG A 182 -4.30 -3.35 9.11
N ARG A 183 -4.19 -2.20 9.79
CA ARG A 183 -5.31 -1.55 10.48
C ARG A 183 -6.30 -0.89 9.51
N SER A 184 -5.81 -0.43 8.35
CA SER A 184 -6.63 0.31 7.39
C SER A 184 -7.36 -0.61 6.41
N PHE A 185 -6.79 -1.79 6.12
CA PHE A 185 -7.33 -2.77 5.18
C PHE A 185 -7.13 -4.20 5.70
N PRO A 186 -8.15 -5.07 5.63
CA PRO A 186 -7.98 -6.49 5.91
C PRO A 186 -6.94 -7.13 4.97
N LEU A 187 -6.32 -8.24 5.41
CA LEU A 187 -5.42 -9.01 4.54
C LEU A 187 -6.15 -9.44 3.27
N GLY A 188 -5.45 -9.36 2.13
CA GLY A 188 -6.01 -9.79 0.85
C GLY A 188 -6.75 -8.70 0.06
N SER A 189 -6.78 -7.45 0.55
CA SER A 189 -7.39 -6.30 -0.16
C SER A 189 -6.38 -5.31 -0.79
N PRO A 190 -5.38 -5.74 -1.58
CA PRO A 190 -4.38 -4.84 -2.17
C PRO A 190 -4.98 -3.89 -3.22
N ALA A 191 -6.19 -4.16 -3.74
CA ALA A 191 -6.84 -3.39 -4.79
C ALA A 191 -6.99 -1.89 -4.48
N ASN A 192 -6.93 -1.51 -3.20
CA ASN A 192 -7.10 -0.14 -2.73
C ASN A 192 -5.80 0.51 -2.23
N VAL A 193 -4.64 -0.12 -2.40
CA VAL A 193 -3.36 0.45 -2.01
C VAL A 193 -2.46 0.61 -3.24
N SER A 194 -1.77 1.74 -3.32
CA SER A 194 -0.80 1.99 -4.39
C SER A 194 0.46 2.64 -3.83
N VAL A 195 1.59 2.45 -4.54
CA VAL A 195 2.81 3.22 -4.27
C VAL A 195 3.02 4.22 -5.39
N ARG A 196 3.31 5.46 -5.03
CA ARG A 196 3.73 6.53 -5.94
C ARG A 196 5.17 6.90 -5.62
N VAL A 197 6.00 6.97 -6.65
CA VAL A 197 7.38 7.43 -6.55
C VAL A 197 7.50 8.75 -7.31
N ARG A 198 8.07 9.77 -6.65
CA ARG A 198 8.26 11.12 -7.17
C ARG A 198 9.44 11.82 -6.50
#